data_AF-A0ABD5DY94-F1
#
_entry.id   AF-A0ABD5DY94-F1
#
_cell.length_a   1.000
_cell.length_b   1.000
_cell.length_c   1.000
_cell.angle_alpha   90.00
_cell.angle_beta   90.00
_cell.angle_gamma   90.00
#
_symmetry.space_group_name_H-M   'P 1'
#
loop_
_entity.id
_entity.type
_entity.pdbx_description
1 polymer ?
#
loop_
_entity_poly.entity_id
_entity_poly.type
_entity_poly.pdbx_seq_one_letter_code
_entity_poly.pdbx_strand_id
1 'polypeptide(L)'
;KNIALIGNPNCGKTSLFNTLTGTRQKVANYAGVTVERKEGFFKLPSGESVRVLDLPGTYSLKPTSLDEEVTRAVCLGELEGEVLPDIY
;
A
#
# COMPACT_ATOMS: atom_id res chain seq x y z
N LYS A 1 14.00 -1.55 1.94
CA LYS A 1 12.99 -2.29 1.13
C LYS A 1 11.65 -1.55 1.05
N ASN A 2 10.86 -1.79 0.01
CA ASN A 2 9.51 -1.23 -0.19
C ASN A 2 8.52 -2.37 -0.39
N ILE A 3 7.53 -2.49 0.48
CA ILE A 3 6.55 -3.58 0.47
C ILE A 3 5.16 -2.99 0.26
N ALA A 4 4.34 -3.62 -0.57
CA ALA A 4 2.91 -3.32 -0.67
C ALA A 4 2.08 -4.45 -0.06
N LEU A 5 1.12 -4.08 0.79
CA LEU A 5 0.11 -4.99 1.35
C LEU A 5 -1.12 -4.95 0.45
N ILE A 6 -1.42 -6.10 -0.17
CA ILE A 6 -2.56 -6.27 -1.06
C ILE A 6 -3.38 -7.46 -0.59
N GLY A 7 -4.68 -7.42 -0.85
CA GLY A 7 -5.59 -8.50 -0.50
C GLY A 7 -7.00 -8.00 -0.30
N ASN A 8 -7.94 -8.91 -0.18
CA ASN A 8 -9.36 -8.55 -0.22
C ASN A 8 -9.70 -7.56 0.91
N PRO A 9 -10.69 -6.68 0.70
CA PRO A 9 -11.24 -5.87 1.78
C PRO A 9 -11.62 -6.73 2.99
N ASN A 10 -11.41 -6.17 4.19
CA ASN A 10 -11.65 -6.84 5.47
C ASN A 10 -10.77 -8.08 5.80
N CYS A 11 -9.73 -8.39 5.03
CA CYS A 11 -8.76 -9.44 5.37
C CYS A 11 -7.74 -9.06 6.47
N GLY A 12 -7.92 -7.93 7.14
CA GLY A 12 -7.00 -7.51 8.22
C GLY A 12 -5.72 -6.80 7.77
N LYS A 13 -5.64 -6.35 6.51
CA LYS A 13 -4.46 -5.60 5.98
C LYS A 13 -4.12 -4.38 6.81
N THR A 14 -5.12 -3.55 7.12
CA THR A 14 -4.93 -2.35 7.94
C THR A 14 -4.48 -2.69 9.36
N SER A 15 -4.91 -3.83 9.91
CA SER A 15 -4.41 -4.31 11.21
C SER A 15 -2.93 -4.70 11.12
N LEU A 16 -2.53 -5.46 10.10
CA LEU A 16 -1.12 -5.82 9.86
C LEU A 16 -0.26 -4.57 9.64
N PHE A 17 -0.73 -3.64 8.83
CA PHE A 17 -0.08 -2.35 8.59
C PHE A 17 0.14 -1.60 9.91
N ASN A 18 -0.91 -1.43 10.71
CA ASN A 18 -0.81 -0.74 12.00
C ASN A 18 0.14 -1.44 12.98
N THR A 19 0.17 -2.78 13.00
CA THR A 19 1.11 -3.54 13.83
C THR A 19 2.56 -3.34 13.39
N LEU A 20 2.82 -3.26 12.08
CA LEU A 20 4.15 -3.03 11.55
C LEU A 20 4.62 -1.59 11.77
N THR A 21 3.79 -0.60 11.42
CA THR A 21 4.20 0.81 11.34
C THR A 21 3.96 1.58 12.64
N GLY A 22 3.05 1.12 13.49
CA GLY A 22 2.64 1.81 14.71
C GLY A 22 2.23 3.25 14.44
N THR A 23 2.89 4.20 15.13
CA THR A 23 2.65 5.64 14.98
C THR A 23 3.39 6.27 13.78
N ARG A 24 4.30 5.55 13.12
CA ARG A 24 5.10 6.04 11.99
C ARG A 24 4.42 5.79 10.65
N GLN A 25 3.18 6.24 10.56
CA GLN A 25 2.37 6.18 9.36
C GLN A 25 1.99 7.57 8.87
N LYS A 26 1.83 7.70 7.57
CA LYS A 26 1.40 8.89 6.86
C LYS A 26 0.22 8.49 5.97
N VAL A 27 -0.85 9.25 6.10
CA VAL A 27 -2.03 9.12 5.24
C VAL A 27 -2.04 10.31 4.28
N ALA A 28 -2.17 10.02 2.99
CA ALA A 28 -2.28 11.00 1.92
C ALA A 28 -3.31 10.50 0.90
N ASN A 29 -3.59 11.29 -0.14
CA ASN A 29 -4.33 10.82 -1.31
C ASN A 29 -3.38 10.66 -2.48
N TYR A 30 -3.67 9.74 -3.38
CA TYR A 30 -2.96 9.64 -4.65
C TYR A 30 -3.22 10.88 -5.51
N ALA A 31 -2.23 11.24 -6.35
CA ALA A 31 -2.33 12.43 -7.19
C ALA A 31 -3.52 12.32 -8.15
N GLY A 32 -4.38 13.34 -8.17
CA GLY A 32 -5.51 13.42 -9.10
C GLY A 32 -6.73 12.58 -8.73
N VAL A 33 -6.71 11.82 -7.62
CA VAL A 33 -7.84 10.99 -7.18
C VAL A 33 -8.08 11.09 -5.67
N THR A 34 -9.29 10.75 -5.22
CA THR A 34 -9.66 10.69 -3.79
C THR A 34 -9.28 9.37 -3.12
N VAL A 35 -8.47 8.55 -3.78
CA VAL A 35 -8.04 7.25 -3.26
C VAL A 35 -7.02 7.46 -2.16
N GLU A 36 -7.31 6.91 -0.99
CA GLU A 36 -6.44 7.01 0.18
C GLU A 36 -5.17 6.17 -0.01
N ARG A 37 -4.05 6.78 0.39
CA ARG A 37 -2.71 6.20 0.37
C ARG A 37 -2.15 6.18 1.78
N LYS A 38 -2.04 4.99 2.35
CA LYS A 38 -1.44 4.77 3.67
C LYS A 38 -0.03 4.22 3.51
N GLU A 39 0.94 4.97 4.01
CA GLU A 39 2.35 4.61 3.98
C GLU A 39 2.90 4.62 5.40
N GLY A 40 3.77 3.68 5.74
CA GLY A 40 4.48 3.75 7.00
C GLY A 40 5.82 3.05 6.95
N PHE A 41 6.57 3.20 8.04
CA PHE A 41 7.93 2.69 8.13
C PHE A 41 8.10 1.87 9.39
N PHE A 42 8.75 0.72 9.24
CA PHE A 42 9.19 -0.11 10.36
C PHE A 42 10.65 -0.50 10.20
N LYS A 43 11.29 -0.88 11.31
CA LYS A 43 12.68 -1.34 11.30
C LYS A 43 12.70 -2.84 11.50
N LEU A 44 13.46 -3.54 10.66
CA LEU A 44 13.78 -4.94 10.88
C LEU A 44 14.76 -5.08 12.06
N PRO A 45 14.85 -6.27 12.69
CA PRO A 45 15.87 -6.55 13.71
C PRO A 45 17.31 -6.30 13.22
N SER A 46 17.54 -6.37 11.90
CA SER A 46 18.80 -6.02 11.25
C SER A 46 19.12 -4.51 11.24
N GLY A 47 18.18 -3.66 11.67
CA GLY A 47 18.29 -2.20 11.62
C GLY A 47 17.85 -1.58 10.29
N GLU A 48 17.55 -2.38 9.27
CA GLU A 48 17.09 -1.90 7.97
C GLU A 48 15.69 -1.27 8.09
N SER A 49 15.51 -0.08 7.49
CA SER A 49 14.21 0.56 7.38
C SER A 49 13.42 -0.01 6.20
N VAL A 50 12.21 -0.46 6.47
CA VAL A 50 11.29 -0.98 5.47
C VAL A 50 10.09 -0.04 5.37
N ARG A 51 9.80 0.39 4.15
CA ARG A 51 8.60 1.13 3.80
C ARG A 51 7.48 0.13 3.50
N VAL A 52 6.31 0.37 4.06
CA VAL A 52 5.09 -0.41 3.82
C VAL A 52 4.04 0.51 3.24
N LEU A 53 3.41 0.07 2.17
CA LEU A 53 2.29 0.72 1.53
C LEU A 53 1.05 -0.16 1.73
N ASP A 54 0.00 0.36 2.37
CA ASP A 54 -1.30 -0.30 2.44
C ASP A 54 -2.11 0.16 1.21
N LEU A 55 -2.36 -0.78 0.31
CA LEU A 55 -3.13 -0.53 -0.91
C LEU A 55 -4.61 -0.87 -0.66
N PRO A 56 -5.53 -0.13 -1.30
CA PRO A 56 -6.94 -0.48 -1.27
C PRO A 56 -7.16 -1.95 -1.63
N GLY A 57 -8.02 -2.61 -0.85
CA GLY A 57 -8.30 -4.02 -1.08
C GLY A 57 -9.02 -4.22 -2.40
N THR A 58 -8.49 -5.08 -3.25
CA THR A 58 -9.09 -5.42 -4.54
C THR A 58 -9.73 -6.78 -4.46
N TYR A 59 -10.95 -6.94 -5.00
CA TYR A 59 -11.54 -8.27 -5.16
C TYR A 59 -11.13 -8.93 -6.48
N SER A 60 -10.59 -8.15 -7.43
CA SER A 60 -10.19 -8.60 -8.76
C SER A 60 -9.12 -7.69 -9.37
N LEU A 61 -8.32 -8.23 -10.31
CA LEU A 61 -7.43 -7.46 -11.19
C LEU A 61 -8.18 -6.78 -12.36
N LYS A 62 -9.50 -6.95 -12.44
CA LYS A 62 -10.37 -6.15 -13.30
C LYS A 62 -10.92 -4.99 -12.47
N PRO A 63 -10.36 -3.78 -12.62
CA PRO A 63 -10.78 -2.66 -11.79
C PRO A 63 -12.20 -2.26 -12.13
N THR A 64 -13.03 -2.17 -11.10
CA THR A 64 -14.42 -1.68 -11.16
C THR A 64 -14.61 -0.40 -10.36
N SER A 65 -13.57 0.03 -9.64
CA SER A 65 -13.51 1.25 -8.84
C SER A 65 -12.14 1.92 -8.98
N LEU A 66 -12.07 3.22 -8.66
CA LEU A 66 -10.82 3.99 -8.63
C LEU A 66 -9.79 3.36 -7.68
N ASP A 67 -10.25 2.79 -6.57
CA ASP A 67 -9.41 2.06 -5.61
C ASP A 67 -8.69 0.87 -6.28
N GLU A 68 -9.42 0.09 -7.08
CA GLU A 68 -8.85 -1.06 -7.81
C GLU A 68 -7.96 -0.61 -8.97
N GLU A 69 -8.29 0.50 -9.65
CA GLU A 69 -7.44 1.09 -10.69
C GLU A 69 -6.09 1.52 -10.12
N VAL A 70 -6.09 2.21 -8.99
CA VAL A 70 -4.87 2.65 -8.30
C VAL A 70 -4.07 1.46 -7.81
N THR A 71 -4.69 0.47 -7.15
CA THR A 71 -3.96 -0.72 -6.72
C THR A 71 -3.31 -1.42 -7.90
N ARG A 72 -4.03 -1.60 -9.02
CA ARG A 72 -3.47 -2.18 -10.25
C ARG A 72 -2.30 -1.35 -10.78
N ALA A 73 -2.45 -0.04 -10.88
CA ALA A 73 -1.41 0.85 -11.40
C ALA A 73 -0.14 0.80 -10.54
N VAL A 74 -0.26 0.78 -9.21
CA VAL A 74 0.90 0.64 -8.30
C VAL A 74 1.56 -0.72 -8.45
N CYS A 75 0.78 -1.81 -8.54
CA CYS A 75 1.32 -3.16 -8.73
C CYS A 75 2.11 -3.31 -10.03
N LEU A 76 1.66 -2.63 -11.09
CA LEU A 76 2.27 -2.69 -12.41
C LEU A 76 3.37 -1.63 -12.61
N GLY A 77 3.58 -0.74 -11.62
CA GLY A 77 4.51 0.38 -11.75
C GLY A 77 4.08 1.43 -12.78
N GLU A 78 2.78 1.49 -13.09
CA GLU A 78 2.17 2.46 -14.03
C GLU A 78 1.88 3.81 -13.36
N LEU A 79 1.99 3.90 -12.03
CA LEU A 79 1.70 5.12 -11.28
C LEU A 79 2.97 5.99 -11.09
N GLU A 80 3.00 7.16 -11.73
CA GLU A 80 4.10 8.10 -11.58
C GLU A 80 4.29 8.56 -10.12
N GLY A 81 5.54 8.54 -9.66
CA GLY A 81 5.90 8.92 -8.29
C GLY A 81 5.86 7.78 -7.26
N GLU A 82 5.41 6.59 -7.64
CA GLU A 82 5.53 5.39 -6.81
C GLU A 82 6.73 4.54 -7.20
N VAL A 83 7.43 4.05 -6.17
CA VAL A 83 8.48 3.05 -6.36
C VAL A 83 7.81 1.69 -6.45
N LEU A 84 8.13 0.92 -7.51
CA LEU A 84 7.64 -0.45 -7.68
C LEU A 84 7.90 -1.25 -6.39
N PRO A 85 6.84 -1.67 -5.68
CA PRO A 85 7.00 -2.37 -4.41
C PRO A 85 7.22 -3.85 -4.63
N ASP A 86 7.89 -4.49 -3.67
CA ASP A 86 7.84 -5.93 -3.51
C ASP A 86 6.41 -6.31 -3.06
N ILE A 87 5.72 -7.12 -3.87
CA ILE A 87 4.33 -7.52 -3.62
C ILE A 87 4.32 -8.81 -2.78
N TYR A 88 3.61 -8.78 -1.64
CA TYR A 88 3.47 -9.90 -0.72
C TYR A 88 2.03 -10.13 -0.29
#